data_AF-A0A820HGD3-F1
#
_entry.id   AF-A0A820HGD3-F1
#
_cell.length_a   1.000
_cell.length_b   1.000
_cell.length_c   1.000
_cell.angle_alpha   90.00
_cell.angle_beta   90.00
_cell.angle_gamma   90.00
#
_symmetry.space_group_name_H-M   'P 1'
#
loop_
_entity.id
_entity.type
_entity.pdbx_description
1 polymer ?
#
loop_
_entity_poly.entity_id
_entity_poly.type
_entity_poly.pdbx_seq_one_letter_code
_entity_poly.pdbx_strand_id
1 'polypeptide(L)'
;MANSTQAVAPYALRFYQGPAQGTNTVSNQSSIQQVRLNVTDLPSASNLESVPTKPWKPMIIVLTVLVVVVCGAALGIPFLVAYFNSATTTTSTTSTTTTATTTTTTTTTTTTTTTTTTTATTTTTTTTTTTTANLPAACSSYTTISDATRSVTYTTFVGCDSSSFSSSGQWVRFTGSGGTTIPTYVPGTSVCGTSATGWYASAMPSSGAIVSGTLCYDWSTTCQWSTSIEVANCNTYYVYLLYPSPTCNLRVCTV
;
A
#
# COMPACT_ATOMS: atom_id res chain seq x y z
N MET A 1 0.93 77.94 12.01
CA MET A 1 1.51 76.58 12.10
C MET A 1 0.46 75.70 12.74
N ALA A 2 -0.27 74.93 11.92
CA ALA A 2 -1.38 74.09 12.35
C ALA A 2 -0.83 72.80 12.97
N ASN A 3 -1.28 72.44 14.17
CA ASN A 3 -0.98 71.16 14.79
C ASN A 3 -2.28 70.35 14.88
N SER A 4 -2.31 69.24 14.14
CA SER A 4 -3.44 68.32 14.02
C SER A 4 -3.35 67.24 15.10
N THR A 5 -4.29 67.23 16.05
CA THR A 5 -4.53 66.07 16.91
C THR A 5 -5.82 65.40 16.46
N GLN A 6 -5.69 64.31 15.69
CA GLN A 6 -6.80 63.40 15.39
C GLN A 6 -7.08 62.53 16.62
N ALA A 7 -8.31 62.60 17.13
CA ALA A 7 -8.88 61.61 18.04
C ALA A 7 -9.58 60.54 17.18
N VAL A 8 -9.12 59.29 17.27
CA VAL A 8 -9.75 58.14 16.58
C VAL A 8 -10.66 57.43 17.58
N ALA A 9 -11.96 57.38 17.28
CA ALA A 9 -12.98 56.72 18.08
C ALA A 9 -12.87 55.17 18.01
N PRO A 10 -13.30 54.43 19.06
CA PRO A 10 -13.27 52.97 19.04
C PRO A 10 -14.40 52.38 18.18
N TYR A 11 -14.04 51.39 17.36
CA TYR A 11 -14.97 50.57 16.58
C TYR A 11 -15.88 49.75 17.50
N ALA A 12 -17.19 49.92 17.34
CA ALA A 12 -18.22 49.09 17.96
C ALA A 12 -18.37 47.77 17.20
N LEU A 13 -18.12 46.64 17.85
CA LEU A 13 -18.41 45.30 17.33
C LEU A 13 -19.92 45.03 17.46
N ARG A 14 -20.62 44.94 16.33
CA ARG A 14 -22.00 44.41 16.27
C ARG A 14 -21.96 42.89 16.38
N PHE A 15 -22.54 42.35 17.45
CA PHE A 15 -22.88 40.94 17.58
C PHE A 15 -24.10 40.63 16.70
N TYR A 16 -23.95 39.74 15.73
CA TYR A 16 -25.09 39.11 15.04
C TYR A 16 -25.57 37.93 15.89
N GLN A 17 -26.78 38.03 16.46
CA GLN A 17 -27.48 36.90 17.07
C GLN A 17 -28.26 36.16 15.98
N GLY A 18 -27.90 34.89 15.73
CA GLY A 18 -28.67 33.95 14.91
C GLY A 18 -29.74 33.22 15.75
N PRO A 19 -30.82 32.72 15.13
CA PRO A 19 -31.99 32.21 15.84
C PRO A 19 -31.74 30.83 16.47
N ALA A 20 -32.31 30.66 17.66
CA ALA A 20 -32.36 29.42 18.41
C ALA A 20 -33.17 28.34 17.68
N GLN A 21 -32.65 27.11 17.64
CA GLN A 21 -33.39 25.92 17.23
C GLN A 21 -33.07 24.75 18.16
N GLY A 22 -34.13 24.27 18.81
CA GLY A 22 -34.38 22.84 19.05
C GLY A 22 -33.53 22.12 20.09
N THR A 23 -34.02 22.07 21.32
CA THR A 23 -33.65 21.04 22.30
C THR A 23 -34.10 19.66 21.80
N ASN A 24 -33.16 18.77 21.47
CA ASN A 24 -33.45 17.35 21.26
C ASN A 24 -33.20 16.58 22.56
N THR A 25 -34.29 16.18 23.21
CA THR A 25 -34.33 15.18 24.27
C THR A 25 -34.12 13.79 23.65
N VAL A 26 -33.11 13.07 24.13
CA VAL A 26 -32.91 11.66 23.78
C VAL A 26 -33.80 10.83 24.69
N SER A 27 -34.95 10.36 24.18
CA SER A 27 -35.72 9.28 24.81
C SER A 27 -35.26 7.93 24.26
N ASN A 28 -34.66 7.14 25.14
CA ASN A 28 -34.39 5.73 24.95
C ASN A 28 -35.72 4.96 24.90
N GLN A 29 -36.10 4.42 23.74
CA GLN A 29 -37.07 3.33 23.66
C GLN A 29 -36.69 2.33 22.55
N SER A 30 -36.33 1.14 23.01
CA SER A 30 -36.29 -0.11 22.27
C SER A 30 -37.67 -0.48 21.72
N SER A 31 -37.80 -0.52 20.40
CA SER A 31 -38.89 -1.19 19.69
C SER A 31 -38.42 -1.52 18.27
N ILE A 32 -38.17 -2.80 18.01
CA ILE A 32 -37.85 -3.32 16.67
C ILE A 32 -39.12 -3.20 15.83
N GLN A 33 -39.20 -2.16 15.00
CA GLN A 33 -40.20 -2.07 13.95
C GLN A 33 -39.61 -2.71 12.68
N GLN A 34 -40.19 -3.83 12.24
CA GLN A 34 -39.82 -4.47 10.99
C GLN A 34 -40.16 -3.54 9.83
N VAL A 35 -39.13 -3.01 9.16
CA VAL A 35 -39.27 -2.36 7.86
C VAL A 35 -39.62 -3.45 6.85
N ARG A 36 -40.92 -3.55 6.52
CA ARG A 36 -41.38 -4.27 5.33
C ARG A 36 -40.89 -3.46 4.12
N LEU A 37 -39.84 -3.93 3.45
CA LEU A 37 -39.46 -3.40 2.14
C LEU A 37 -40.54 -3.81 1.12
N ASN A 38 -41.29 -2.83 0.64
CA ASN A 38 -42.31 -3.00 -0.40
C ASN A 38 -41.61 -3.08 -1.77
N VAL A 39 -41.55 -4.27 -2.36
CA VAL A 39 -40.77 -4.58 -3.59
C VAL A 39 -41.60 -4.33 -4.86
N THR A 40 -42.23 -3.16 -5.00
CA THR A 40 -43.05 -2.87 -6.20
C THR A 40 -42.51 -1.80 -7.14
N ASP A 41 -41.34 -1.22 -6.86
CA ASP A 41 -40.72 -0.25 -7.78
C ASP A 41 -39.33 -0.71 -8.23
N LEU A 42 -39.30 -1.77 -9.04
CA LEU A 42 -38.15 -2.09 -9.89
C LEU A 42 -38.38 -1.50 -11.28
N PRO A 43 -37.59 -0.52 -11.74
CA PRO A 43 -37.63 -0.11 -13.14
C PRO A 43 -37.05 -1.22 -14.03
N SER A 44 -37.82 -1.55 -15.06
CA SER A 44 -37.55 -2.54 -16.09
C SER A 44 -36.18 -2.35 -16.75
N ALA A 45 -35.35 -3.39 -16.70
CA ALA A 45 -34.10 -3.47 -17.43
C ALA A 45 -34.37 -3.75 -18.91
N SER A 46 -34.53 -2.70 -19.71
CA SER A 46 -34.53 -2.81 -21.17
C SER A 46 -33.86 -1.60 -21.79
N ASN A 47 -32.53 -1.54 -21.70
CA ASN A 47 -31.63 -0.81 -22.61
C ASN A 47 -30.19 -1.22 -22.30
N LEU A 48 -29.77 -2.38 -22.83
CA LEU A 48 -28.37 -2.69 -23.02
C LEU A 48 -28.02 -2.32 -24.46
N GLU A 49 -27.60 -1.07 -24.66
CA GLU A 49 -26.93 -0.68 -25.90
C GLU A 49 -25.59 -1.44 -25.96
N SER A 50 -25.39 -2.17 -27.05
CA SER A 50 -24.17 -2.92 -27.33
C SER A 50 -22.99 -1.96 -27.48
N VAL A 51 -22.05 -2.01 -26.54
CA VAL A 51 -20.75 -1.33 -26.65
C VAL A 51 -19.97 -1.97 -27.82
N PRO A 52 -19.53 -1.19 -28.83
CA PRO A 52 -18.74 -1.75 -29.93
C PRO A 52 -17.37 -2.16 -29.41
N THR A 53 -17.11 -3.46 -29.33
CA THR A 53 -15.77 -4.00 -29.06
C THR A 53 -14.87 -3.70 -30.26
N LYS A 54 -14.00 -2.69 -30.11
CA LYS A 54 -12.94 -2.37 -31.06
C LYS A 54 -11.98 -3.57 -31.17
N PRO A 55 -11.81 -4.21 -32.34
CA PRO A 55 -10.88 -5.32 -32.50
C PRO A 55 -9.44 -4.78 -32.48
N TRP A 56 -8.84 -4.72 -31.30
CA TRP A 56 -7.44 -4.40 -31.13
C TRP A 56 -6.59 -5.64 -31.43
N LYS A 57 -6.40 -5.92 -32.73
CA LYS A 57 -5.24 -6.60 -33.32
C LYS A 57 -5.38 -6.64 -34.84
N PRO A 58 -4.69 -5.72 -35.53
CA PRO A 58 -3.71 -6.22 -36.52
C PRO A 58 -2.32 -5.55 -36.44
N MET A 59 -2.05 -4.70 -35.45
CA MET A 59 -0.76 -3.99 -35.36
C MET A 59 0.39 -4.81 -34.73
N ILE A 60 0.12 -5.93 -34.07
CA ILE A 60 1.17 -6.80 -33.48
C ILE A 60 1.78 -7.76 -34.52
N ILE A 61 1.05 -8.07 -35.59
CA ILE A 61 1.56 -8.94 -36.67
C ILE A 61 2.51 -8.16 -37.59
N VAL A 62 2.28 -6.85 -37.77
CA VAL A 62 3.16 -6.02 -38.61
C VAL A 62 4.52 -5.76 -37.95
N LEU A 63 4.57 -5.63 -36.61
CA LEU A 63 5.83 -5.45 -35.88
C LEU A 63 6.70 -6.72 -35.82
N THR A 64 6.07 -7.90 -35.77
CA THR A 64 6.79 -9.19 -35.78
C THR A 64 7.38 -9.51 -37.16
N VAL A 65 6.68 -9.17 -38.25
CA VAL A 65 7.20 -9.32 -39.61
C VAL A 65 8.37 -8.35 -39.89
N LEU A 66 8.31 -7.11 -39.37
CA LEU A 66 9.42 -6.15 -39.50
C LEU A 66 10.70 -6.57 -38.76
N VAL A 67 10.59 -7.20 -37.59
CA VAL A 67 11.76 -7.69 -36.83
C VAL A 67 12.41 -8.90 -37.52
N VAL A 68 11.63 -9.79 -38.14
CA VAL A 68 12.17 -10.93 -38.91
C VAL A 68 12.85 -10.47 -40.21
N VAL A 69 12.31 -9.46 -40.89
CA VAL A 69 12.92 -8.89 -42.11
C VAL A 69 14.22 -8.12 -41.81
N VAL A 70 14.31 -7.47 -40.64
CA VAL A 70 15.53 -6.76 -40.22
C VAL A 70 16.59 -7.71 -39.65
N CYS A 71 16.22 -8.85 -39.04
CA CYS A 71 17.18 -9.88 -38.61
C CYS A 71 17.63 -10.83 -39.75
N GLY A 72 16.84 -10.98 -40.81
CA GLY A 72 17.12 -11.88 -41.93
C GLY A 72 18.24 -11.45 -42.88
N ALA A 73 18.80 -10.25 -42.73
CA ALA A 73 19.89 -9.75 -43.57
C ALA A 73 21.31 -10.02 -43.01
N ALA A 74 21.44 -10.64 -41.82
CA ALA A 74 22.75 -10.87 -41.20
C ALA A 74 23.20 -12.34 -41.14
N LEU A 75 22.35 -13.31 -41.47
CA LEU A 75 22.69 -14.73 -41.42
C LEU A 75 22.26 -15.41 -42.72
N GLY A 76 23.17 -15.45 -43.69
CA GLY A 76 22.98 -16.18 -44.93
C GLY A 76 22.68 -17.65 -44.64
N ILE A 77 21.44 -18.06 -44.85
CA ILE A 77 21.02 -19.46 -44.84
C ILE A 77 20.36 -19.74 -46.18
N PRO A 78 20.96 -20.57 -47.06
CA PRO A 78 20.29 -21.03 -48.26
C PRO A 78 19.22 -22.05 -47.86
N PHE A 79 17.98 -21.74 -48.25
CA PHE A 79 16.90 -22.72 -48.34
C PHE A 79 17.34 -23.85 -49.28
N LEU A 80 17.53 -25.06 -48.74
CA LEU A 80 17.45 -26.29 -49.52
C LEU A 80 16.20 -27.06 -49.10
N VAL A 81 15.28 -27.10 -50.06
CA VAL A 81 14.14 -28.00 -50.10
C VAL A 81 14.67 -29.43 -50.17
N ALA A 82 14.22 -30.29 -49.26
CA ALA A 82 14.23 -31.74 -49.46
C ALA A 82 12.99 -32.34 -48.80
N TYR A 83 11.94 -32.46 -49.62
CA TYR A 83 10.80 -33.33 -49.40
C TYR A 83 11.23 -34.77 -49.73
N PHE A 84 11.28 -35.69 -48.77
CA PHE A 84 11.11 -37.13 -49.01
C PHE A 84 10.61 -37.85 -47.75
N ASN A 85 9.65 -38.74 -47.99
CA ASN A 85 8.94 -39.55 -47.01
C ASN A 85 9.81 -40.62 -46.34
N SER A 86 9.46 -40.86 -45.08
CA SER A 86 9.41 -42.13 -44.36
C SER A 86 10.66 -42.96 -44.09
N ALA A 87 10.73 -43.32 -42.80
CA ALA A 87 11.22 -44.55 -42.21
C ALA A 87 12.73 -44.80 -42.23
N THR A 88 13.40 -44.55 -41.10
CA THR A 88 14.18 -45.59 -40.40
C THR A 88 14.60 -45.12 -39.01
N THR A 89 14.14 -45.84 -37.99
CA THR A 89 14.62 -45.77 -36.61
C THR A 89 16.08 -46.19 -36.56
N THR A 90 16.98 -45.28 -36.18
CA THR A 90 18.37 -45.63 -35.83
C THR A 90 18.73 -44.93 -34.53
N THR A 91 18.76 -45.70 -33.44
CA THR A 91 19.28 -45.28 -32.14
C THR A 91 20.79 -45.13 -32.24
N SER A 92 21.30 -43.91 -32.15
CA SER A 92 22.73 -43.64 -31.99
C SER A 92 23.00 -43.21 -30.55
N THR A 93 23.62 -44.11 -29.79
CA THR A 93 24.16 -43.86 -28.45
C THR A 93 25.38 -42.94 -28.54
N THR A 94 25.22 -41.69 -28.14
CA THR A 94 26.32 -40.76 -27.88
C THR A 94 26.79 -40.94 -26.44
N SER A 95 27.97 -41.54 -26.26
CA SER A 95 28.66 -41.57 -24.97
C SER A 95 29.30 -40.20 -24.71
N THR A 96 28.71 -39.42 -23.80
CA THR A 96 29.32 -38.20 -23.26
C THR A 96 30.35 -38.55 -22.18
N THR A 97 31.62 -38.31 -22.47
CA THR A 97 32.72 -38.35 -21.50
C THR A 97 32.62 -37.14 -20.57
N THR A 98 32.25 -37.37 -19.31
CA THR A 98 32.24 -36.34 -18.27
C THR A 98 33.66 -36.12 -17.74
N THR A 99 34.32 -35.06 -18.18
CA THR A 99 35.57 -34.58 -17.59
C THR A 99 35.27 -33.95 -16.23
N ALA A 100 35.75 -34.56 -15.15
CA ALA A 100 35.67 -34.00 -13.81
C ALA A 100 36.64 -32.83 -13.66
N THR A 101 36.14 -31.59 -13.77
CA THR A 101 36.89 -30.39 -13.43
C THR A 101 36.98 -30.29 -11.91
N THR A 102 38.18 -30.46 -11.37
CA THR A 102 38.49 -30.25 -9.95
C THR A 102 38.54 -28.75 -9.70
N THR A 103 37.50 -28.20 -9.09
CA THR A 103 37.47 -26.82 -8.60
C THR A 103 38.15 -26.76 -7.24
N THR A 104 39.37 -26.23 -7.18
CA THR A 104 40.06 -25.92 -5.93
C THR A 104 39.34 -24.78 -5.22
N THR A 105 38.65 -25.08 -4.12
CA THR A 105 38.07 -24.08 -3.22
C THR A 105 39.16 -23.50 -2.32
N THR A 106 39.60 -22.28 -2.59
CA THR A 106 40.46 -21.51 -1.67
C THR A 106 39.60 -20.98 -0.52
N THR A 107 39.72 -21.59 0.67
CA THR A 107 39.11 -21.07 1.90
C THR A 107 39.96 -19.92 2.43
N THR A 108 39.55 -18.68 2.16
CA THR A 108 40.11 -17.49 2.81
C THR A 108 39.52 -17.39 4.22
N THR A 109 40.31 -17.75 5.24
CA THR A 109 39.98 -17.51 6.64
C THR A 109 40.10 -16.01 6.93
N THR A 110 38.96 -15.30 6.92
CA THR A 110 38.88 -13.94 7.42
C THR A 110 38.82 -13.97 8.94
N THR A 111 39.96 -13.67 9.59
CA THR A 111 40.02 -13.40 11.03
C THR A 111 39.34 -12.06 11.30
N THR A 112 38.07 -12.10 11.74
CA THR A 112 37.38 -10.90 12.22
C THR A 112 37.80 -10.61 13.65
N THR A 113 38.71 -9.64 13.81
CA THR A 113 39.09 -9.05 15.10
C THR A 113 37.86 -8.49 15.79
N THR A 114 37.47 -9.07 16.93
CA THR A 114 36.43 -8.53 17.81
C THR A 114 37.03 -7.39 18.62
N THR A 115 36.81 -6.14 18.18
CA THR A 115 37.11 -4.95 18.99
C THR A 115 36.01 -4.77 20.03
N THR A 116 36.32 -5.05 21.29
CA THR A 116 35.44 -4.80 22.43
C THR A 116 35.37 -3.28 22.70
N THR A 117 34.35 -2.61 22.15
CA THR A 117 34.06 -1.21 22.49
C THR A 117 33.25 -1.17 23.80
N THR A 118 33.90 -0.76 24.88
CA THR A 118 33.26 -0.52 26.18
C THR A 118 32.43 0.76 26.11
N THR A 119 31.15 0.64 25.80
CA THR A 119 30.17 1.74 25.89
C THR A 119 29.82 1.98 27.35
N ALA A 120 30.12 3.19 27.86
CA ALA A 120 29.69 3.63 29.19
C ALA A 120 28.16 3.52 29.30
N THR A 121 27.68 2.70 30.23
CA THR A 121 26.27 2.55 30.56
C THR A 121 25.80 3.78 31.33
N THR A 122 25.11 4.70 30.67
CA THR A 122 24.34 5.75 31.35
C THR A 122 23.09 5.11 31.95
N THR A 123 23.11 4.88 33.26
CA THR A 123 21.93 4.46 34.03
C THR A 123 20.93 5.62 34.07
N THR A 124 19.99 5.64 33.14
CA THR A 124 18.82 6.51 33.22
C THR A 124 17.84 5.89 34.22
N THR A 125 17.72 6.48 35.41
CA THR A 125 16.73 6.13 36.42
C THR A 125 15.33 6.43 35.87
N THR A 126 14.65 5.39 35.36
CA THR A 126 13.23 5.48 34.99
C THR A 126 12.39 5.42 36.27
N THR A 127 11.95 6.59 36.74
CA THR A 127 10.95 6.70 37.80
C THR A 127 9.66 6.02 37.34
N THR A 128 9.38 4.85 37.92
CA THR A 128 8.14 4.11 37.70
C THR A 128 7.04 4.78 38.50
N THR A 129 6.40 5.78 37.90
CA THR A 129 5.16 6.35 38.43
C THR A 129 4.02 5.46 37.95
N THR A 130 3.44 4.71 38.87
CA THR A 130 2.20 3.95 38.69
C THR A 130 1.05 4.93 38.46
N THR A 131 0.91 5.39 37.22
CA THR A 131 -0.19 6.26 36.78
C THR A 131 -1.01 5.45 35.80
N THR A 132 -2.31 5.29 36.05
CA THR A 132 -3.28 4.73 35.11
C THR A 132 -3.05 5.37 33.74
N ALA A 133 -2.48 4.60 32.79
CA ALA A 133 -1.98 5.12 31.54
C ALA A 133 -3.14 5.73 30.74
N ASN A 134 -3.18 7.06 30.64
CA ASN A 134 -4.03 7.73 29.67
C ASN A 134 -3.47 7.38 28.29
N LEU A 135 -4.21 6.51 27.59
CA LEU A 135 -3.91 6.07 26.24
C LEU A 135 -3.97 7.26 25.26
N PRO A 136 -3.23 7.25 24.14
CA PRO A 136 -3.29 8.37 23.21
C PRO A 136 -4.69 8.61 22.66
N ALA A 137 -5.03 9.87 22.38
CA ALA A 137 -6.37 10.25 21.90
C ALA A 137 -6.77 9.51 20.60
N ALA A 138 -5.80 9.22 19.73
CA ALA A 138 -5.97 8.42 18.53
C ALA A 138 -6.58 7.04 18.79
N CYS A 139 -6.43 6.48 20.00
CA CYS A 139 -7.00 5.20 20.38
C CYS A 139 -8.49 5.26 20.72
N SER A 140 -9.07 6.45 20.81
CA SER A 140 -10.49 6.69 21.12
C SER A 140 -11.30 7.21 19.93
N SER A 141 -10.64 7.76 18.89
CA SER A 141 -11.30 8.31 17.70
C SER A 141 -10.50 7.97 16.45
N TYR A 142 -11.04 7.04 15.65
CA TYR A 142 -10.44 6.55 14.41
C TYR A 142 -11.52 5.94 13.49
N THR A 143 -11.20 5.84 12.20
CA THR A 143 -12.02 5.08 11.24
C THR A 143 -11.54 3.64 11.17
N THR A 144 -12.48 2.70 11.05
CA THR A 144 -12.14 1.29 10.87
C THR A 144 -12.13 0.92 9.38
N ILE A 145 -11.11 0.17 8.95
CA ILE A 145 -11.03 -0.44 7.62
C ILE A 145 -10.96 -1.96 7.78
N SER A 146 -11.89 -2.68 7.17
CA SER A 146 -11.99 -4.15 7.21
C SER A 146 -11.81 -4.81 5.84
N ASP A 147 -11.18 -4.11 4.92
CA ASP A 147 -11.02 -4.50 3.52
C ASP A 147 -10.09 -5.70 3.36
N ALA A 148 -10.68 -6.87 3.04
CA ALA A 148 -9.95 -8.12 2.85
C ALA A 148 -8.89 -8.06 1.73
N THR A 149 -9.06 -7.17 0.75
CA THR A 149 -8.15 -7.06 -0.40
C THR A 149 -6.82 -6.39 -0.04
N ARG A 150 -6.68 -5.83 1.17
CA ARG A 150 -5.43 -5.24 1.68
C ARG A 150 -4.45 -6.28 2.23
N SER A 151 -4.84 -7.55 2.31
CA SER A 151 -3.92 -8.60 2.76
C SER A 151 -2.71 -8.73 1.85
N VAL A 152 -1.52 -8.92 2.43
CA VAL A 152 -0.31 -9.27 1.68
C VAL A 152 -0.44 -10.56 0.87
N THR A 153 -1.44 -11.41 1.16
CA THR A 153 -1.70 -12.64 0.39
C THR A 153 -2.68 -12.42 -0.76
N TYR A 154 -3.27 -11.23 -0.91
CA TYR A 154 -4.23 -10.93 -1.96
C TYR A 154 -3.52 -10.43 -3.22
N THR A 155 -3.70 -11.11 -4.36
CA THR A 155 -2.88 -10.91 -5.57
C THR A 155 -3.60 -10.25 -6.74
N THR A 156 -4.90 -9.97 -6.63
CA THR A 156 -5.69 -9.37 -7.71
C THR A 156 -5.68 -7.86 -7.59
N PHE A 157 -5.41 -7.11 -8.67
CA PHE A 157 -5.43 -5.65 -8.62
C PHE A 157 -6.83 -5.10 -8.27
N VAL A 158 -6.89 -4.12 -7.38
CA VAL A 158 -8.12 -3.41 -6.97
C VAL A 158 -7.97 -1.91 -7.18
N GLY A 159 -6.88 -1.30 -6.69
CA GLY A 159 -6.69 0.14 -6.80
C GLY A 159 -5.53 0.70 -5.99
N CYS A 160 -5.68 1.98 -5.61
CA CYS A 160 -4.67 2.81 -4.96
C CYS A 160 -5.29 3.63 -3.82
N ASP A 161 -4.45 4.16 -2.92
CA ASP A 161 -4.86 4.95 -1.75
C ASP A 161 -4.82 6.48 -1.99
N SER A 162 -4.80 6.94 -3.25
CA SER A 162 -4.69 8.38 -3.58
C SER A 162 -5.93 9.20 -3.23
N SER A 163 -7.04 8.54 -2.91
CA SER A 163 -8.30 9.14 -2.47
C SER A 163 -8.93 8.41 -1.28
N SER A 164 -8.21 7.48 -0.65
CA SER A 164 -8.75 6.64 0.44
C SER A 164 -8.71 7.30 1.81
N PHE A 165 -7.97 8.40 1.97
CA PHE A 165 -7.76 9.08 3.24
C PHE A 165 -7.95 10.61 3.09
N SER A 166 -8.23 11.30 4.20
CA SER A 166 -8.29 12.77 4.21
C SER A 166 -6.93 13.41 3.89
N SER A 167 -6.92 14.50 3.12
CA SER A 167 -5.71 15.27 2.82
C SER A 167 -5.05 15.89 4.07
N SER A 168 -5.81 16.11 5.14
CA SER A 168 -5.30 16.56 6.44
C SER A 168 -4.81 15.42 7.34
N GLY A 169 -4.81 14.18 6.85
CA GLY A 169 -4.56 12.98 7.62
C GLY A 169 -5.83 12.39 8.23
N GLN A 170 -5.86 11.07 8.34
CA GLN A 170 -6.97 10.30 8.93
C GLN A 170 -6.43 9.19 9.82
N TRP A 171 -6.87 9.16 11.07
CA TRP A 171 -6.59 8.05 11.99
C TRP A 171 -7.40 6.82 11.59
N VAL A 172 -6.71 5.72 11.33
CA VAL A 172 -7.28 4.47 10.82
C VAL A 172 -6.86 3.28 11.67
N ARG A 173 -7.81 2.38 11.92
CA ARG A 173 -7.56 1.03 12.44
C ARG A 173 -7.89 -0.01 11.37
N PHE A 174 -6.94 -0.89 11.07
CA PHE A 174 -7.19 -2.05 10.24
C PHE A 174 -7.75 -3.21 11.06
N THR A 175 -8.72 -3.93 10.50
CA THR A 175 -9.43 -5.05 11.13
C THR A 175 -9.82 -6.09 10.08
N GLY A 176 -10.37 -7.23 10.51
CA GLY A 176 -10.93 -8.24 9.60
C GLY A 176 -9.89 -9.12 8.93
N SER A 177 -10.31 -9.87 7.91
CA SER A 177 -9.48 -10.90 7.25
C SER A 177 -8.40 -10.35 6.32
N GLY A 178 -8.42 -9.05 6.03
CA GLY A 178 -7.36 -8.37 5.28
C GLY A 178 -6.07 -8.23 6.08
N GLY A 179 -6.10 -8.47 7.39
CA GLY A 179 -5.01 -8.15 8.30
C GLY A 179 -5.38 -6.97 9.20
N THR A 180 -4.67 -6.85 10.30
CA THR A 180 -4.96 -5.88 11.37
C THR A 180 -3.82 -4.90 11.61
N THR A 181 -2.66 -5.17 11.01
CA THR A 181 -1.47 -4.33 11.15
C THR A 181 -0.82 -4.06 9.80
N ILE A 182 -0.14 -2.92 9.66
CA ILE A 182 0.73 -2.68 8.50
C ILE A 182 2.01 -3.49 8.74
N PRO A 183 2.50 -4.29 7.76
CA PRO A 183 3.73 -5.04 7.93
C PRO A 183 4.92 -4.12 8.16
N THR A 184 5.92 -4.59 8.92
CA THR A 184 7.21 -3.90 9.11
C THR A 184 8.32 -4.47 8.24
N TYR A 185 7.94 -5.17 7.17
CA TYR A 185 8.81 -5.80 6.19
C TYR A 185 8.26 -5.55 4.80
N VAL A 186 9.11 -5.70 3.78
CA VAL A 186 8.73 -5.50 2.37
C VAL A 186 7.80 -6.64 1.92
N PRO A 187 6.53 -6.38 1.55
CA PRO A 187 5.59 -7.45 1.18
C PRO A 187 5.87 -8.08 -0.18
N GLY A 188 6.67 -7.41 -1.01
CA GLY A 188 6.79 -7.68 -2.45
C GLY A 188 5.76 -6.89 -3.25
N THR A 189 5.91 -6.84 -4.56
CA THR A 189 5.07 -6.03 -5.46
C THR A 189 3.82 -6.78 -5.93
N SER A 190 2.82 -6.07 -6.44
CA SER A 190 1.60 -6.68 -7.03
C SER A 190 0.80 -7.56 -6.07
N VAL A 191 0.84 -7.24 -4.78
CA VAL A 191 -0.01 -7.84 -3.73
C VAL A 191 -0.82 -6.76 -3.02
N CYS A 192 -1.67 -7.16 -2.06
CA CYS A 192 -2.61 -6.30 -1.35
C CYS A 192 -3.49 -5.42 -2.26
N GLY A 193 -3.79 -5.94 -3.45
CA GLY A 193 -4.69 -5.31 -4.42
C GLY A 193 -4.15 -4.05 -5.07
N THR A 194 -2.83 -3.92 -5.18
CA THR A 194 -2.18 -2.78 -5.83
C THR A 194 -0.92 -3.20 -6.58
N SER A 195 -0.35 -2.30 -7.38
CA SER A 195 0.92 -2.54 -8.09
C SER A 195 2.12 -2.32 -7.17
N ALA A 196 2.12 -1.22 -6.41
CA ALA A 196 3.21 -0.82 -5.52
C ALA A 196 2.76 -0.84 -4.06
N THR A 197 3.43 -1.64 -3.25
CA THR A 197 2.91 -2.10 -1.96
C THR A 197 3.50 -1.33 -0.80
N GLY A 198 2.63 -0.92 0.12
CA GLY A 198 2.98 -0.12 1.28
C GLY A 198 3.32 -0.94 2.53
N TRP A 199 4.38 -0.58 3.24
CA TRP A 199 4.74 -1.13 4.56
C TRP A 199 5.36 -0.06 5.48
N TYR A 200 5.34 -0.31 6.77
CA TYR A 200 5.90 0.61 7.76
C TYR A 200 7.40 0.32 7.97
N ALA A 201 8.25 1.21 7.45
CA ALA A 201 9.70 1.10 7.49
C ALA A 201 10.30 1.78 8.73
N SER A 202 9.71 1.56 9.90
CA SER A 202 10.14 2.15 11.16
C SER A 202 9.79 1.23 12.33
N ALA A 203 10.35 1.52 13.52
CA ALA A 203 10.07 0.74 14.72
C ALA A 203 8.63 0.99 15.22
N MET A 204 7.93 -0.09 15.59
CA MET A 204 6.59 0.01 16.13
C MET A 204 6.59 0.64 17.54
N PRO A 205 5.56 1.42 17.90
CA PRO A 205 5.45 2.05 19.21
C PRO A 205 5.30 1.02 20.35
N SER A 206 5.91 1.34 21.50
CA SER A 206 5.61 0.67 22.77
C SER A 206 4.16 0.95 23.20
N SER A 207 3.60 0.09 24.05
CA SER A 207 2.23 0.21 24.56
C SER A 207 1.94 1.61 25.11
N GLY A 208 0.86 2.24 24.65
CA GLY A 208 0.45 3.58 25.08
C GLY A 208 1.22 4.74 24.44
N ALA A 209 2.18 4.48 23.54
CA ALA A 209 2.96 5.52 22.87
C ALA A 209 2.42 5.84 21.47
N ILE A 210 2.70 7.06 21.00
CA ILE A 210 2.65 7.47 19.59
C ILE A 210 4.08 7.72 19.12
N VAL A 211 4.42 7.22 17.93
CA VAL A 211 5.70 7.50 17.27
C VAL A 211 5.47 7.91 15.81
N SER A 212 6.29 8.83 15.34
CA SER A 212 6.38 9.14 13.91
C SER A 212 7.29 8.11 13.22
N GLY A 213 6.99 7.78 11.97
CA GLY A 213 7.85 6.94 11.16
C GLY A 213 7.52 7.04 9.68
N THR A 214 8.14 6.18 8.89
CA THR A 214 8.06 6.20 7.44
C THR A 214 7.23 5.05 6.91
N LEU A 215 6.20 5.37 6.13
CA LEU A 215 5.46 4.42 5.31
C LEU A 215 6.10 4.41 3.92
N CYS A 216 6.72 3.29 3.54
CA CYS A 216 7.39 3.11 2.27
C CYS A 216 6.50 2.36 1.28
N TYR A 217 6.72 2.56 -0.03
CA TYR A 217 6.07 1.83 -1.11
C TYR A 217 7.11 1.28 -2.11
N ASP A 218 6.96 0.02 -2.50
CA ASP A 218 7.92 -0.73 -3.33
C ASP A 218 7.32 -1.07 -4.69
N TRP A 219 8.11 -0.94 -5.75
CA TRP A 219 7.73 -1.34 -7.09
C TRP A 219 8.92 -1.80 -7.94
N SER A 220 9.79 -0.88 -8.35
CA SER A 220 11.01 -1.23 -9.08
C SER A 220 12.25 -1.18 -8.19
N THR A 221 12.20 -0.34 -7.15
CA THR A 221 13.26 -0.19 -6.15
C THR A 221 12.64 -0.15 -4.76
N THR A 222 13.30 -0.77 -3.78
CA THR A 222 12.83 -0.78 -2.40
C THR A 222 12.63 0.65 -1.89
N CYS A 223 11.43 0.93 -1.39
CA CYS A 223 10.99 2.22 -0.88
C CYS A 223 11.14 3.34 -1.93
N GLN A 224 10.67 3.07 -3.15
CA GLN A 224 10.65 4.04 -4.25
C GLN A 224 9.85 5.30 -3.91
N TRP A 225 8.79 5.15 -3.12
CA TRP A 225 8.04 6.28 -2.55
C TRP A 225 7.90 6.13 -1.05
N SER A 226 7.70 7.25 -0.37
CA SER A 226 7.47 7.26 1.06
C SER A 226 6.63 8.43 1.52
N THR A 227 5.96 8.26 2.65
CA THR A 227 5.25 9.32 3.38
C THR A 227 5.56 9.20 4.87
N SER A 228 5.68 10.33 5.57
CA SER A 228 5.73 10.34 7.03
C SER A 228 4.34 10.10 7.61
N ILE A 229 4.25 9.21 8.60
CA ILE A 229 3.01 8.88 9.30
C ILE A 229 3.24 8.85 10.81
N GLU A 230 2.15 8.80 11.57
CA GLU A 230 2.18 8.48 13.01
C GLU A 230 1.51 7.14 13.27
N VAL A 231 2.02 6.40 14.24
CA VAL A 231 1.46 5.13 14.70
C VAL A 231 1.28 5.20 16.20
N ALA A 232 0.09 4.85 16.69
CA ALA A 232 -0.19 4.73 18.12
C ALA A 232 -0.41 3.26 18.50
N ASN A 233 0.16 2.83 19.62
CA ASN A 233 -0.11 1.53 20.21
C ASN A 233 -1.19 1.66 21.30
N CYS A 234 -2.37 1.14 21.02
CA CYS A 234 -3.54 1.17 21.89
C CYS A 234 -3.60 -0.02 22.84
N ASN A 235 -2.44 -0.54 23.23
CA ASN A 235 -2.19 -1.78 23.98
C ASN A 235 -2.49 -3.07 23.20
N THR A 236 -3.68 -3.19 22.60
CA THR A 236 -4.12 -4.43 21.91
C THR A 236 -4.27 -4.29 20.40
N TYR A 237 -4.16 -3.06 19.88
CA TYR A 237 -4.25 -2.77 18.46
C TYR A 237 -3.44 -1.51 18.15
N TYR A 238 -3.17 -1.31 16.87
CA TYR A 238 -2.52 -0.11 16.37
C TYR A 238 -3.52 0.76 15.61
N VAL A 239 -3.30 2.07 15.68
CA VAL A 239 -3.95 3.05 14.81
C VAL A 239 -2.89 3.86 14.09
N TYR A 240 -3.17 4.23 12.85
CA TYR A 240 -2.22 4.83 11.92
C TYR A 240 -2.81 6.14 11.41
N LEU A 241 -2.05 7.22 11.48
CA LEU A 241 -2.39 8.49 10.84
C LEU A 241 -1.93 8.44 9.38
N LEU A 242 -2.86 8.18 8.46
CA LEU A 242 -2.57 7.99 7.04
C LEU A 242 -3.03 9.18 6.19
N TYR A 243 -2.37 9.35 5.04
CA TYR A 243 -2.60 10.42 4.07
C TYR A 243 -2.80 9.82 2.68
N PRO A 244 -3.44 10.54 1.74
CA PRO A 244 -3.50 10.17 0.34
C PRO A 244 -2.13 9.78 -0.21
N SER A 245 -2.08 8.67 -0.95
CA SER A 245 -0.82 8.26 -1.56
C SER A 245 -0.35 9.25 -2.65
N PRO A 246 0.96 9.52 -2.77
CA PRO A 246 1.49 10.49 -3.75
C PRO A 246 1.14 10.20 -5.21
N THR A 247 0.95 8.93 -5.58
CA THR A 247 0.56 8.50 -6.92
C THR A 247 -0.52 7.42 -6.85
N CYS A 248 -1.25 7.22 -7.95
CA CYS A 248 -2.25 6.16 -8.03
C CYS A 248 -1.67 4.87 -8.59
N ASN A 249 -0.80 4.24 -7.81
CA ASN A 249 -0.41 2.83 -7.92
C ASN A 249 0.00 2.26 -6.55
N LEU A 250 -0.18 3.06 -5.50
CA LEU A 250 0.34 2.81 -4.16
C LEU A 250 -0.82 2.45 -3.25
N ARG A 251 -0.66 1.42 -2.43
CA ARG A 251 -1.67 1.05 -1.43
C ARG A 251 -1.02 0.45 -0.21
N VAL A 252 -1.53 0.78 0.97
CA VAL A 252 -1.09 0.21 2.24
C VAL A 252 -1.56 -1.23 2.35
N CYS A 253 -0.60 -2.15 2.50
CA CYS A 253 -0.88 -3.56 2.78
C CYS A 253 -1.10 -3.80 4.27
N THR A 254 -1.71 -4.94 4.60
CA THR A 254 -1.95 -5.39 5.96
C THR A 254 -1.68 -6.89 6.15
N VAL A 255 -1.33 -7.26 7.39
CA VAL A 255 -1.10 -8.63 7.89
C VAL A 255 -1.86 -8.91 9.17
#